data_AF-A0A1Q4WL01-F1
#
_entry.id   AF-A0A1Q4WL01-F1
#
_cell.length_a   1.000
_cell.length_b   1.000
_cell.length_c   1.000
_cell.angle_alpha   90.00
_cell.angle_beta   90.00
_cell.angle_gamma   90.00
#
_symmetry.space_group_name_H-M   'P 1'
#
loop_
_entity.id
_entity.type
_entity.pdbx_description
1 polymer ?
#
loop_
_entity_poly.entity_id
_entity_poly.type
_entity_poly.pdbx_seq_one_letter_code
_entity_poly.pdbx_strand_id
1 'polypeptide(L)'
;MLSLALTTVVASALMAADVVKDEPYLSVTLPVLRDPKAQQLLHHMTDPVQEWVESRDPAAAGYAGTVIDAANQHADIYWKGETPAQVRSLLDANAADVGPGYTVDVHPSPYSRAEMRAAIDRFTAAVARDAWTSIGPQEDGTAIAITYAPAPAKQLTGGDATVQAYSSRAAEIAGMPVSAGVEETPVALSGNRHSDSAPYYAGAEVNTGKASFCSTAFSGWKGGTKVVLTAAHCGGGRYYNGTGSYIGDLAAVGNGLDVGMIAVNGNGGGRFYDGSWSDNGGSSRHTYGAGRNNVGDLICLSGAQSGWRCDVQVKRVDVETTNDEGTKIKPVDIAESKGGDRRAVAAKGDSGGPALANPSGPNGDMEARGVIVAARSEVACPPGSTAHQTTCYAQVLYVPMTPVVNQMGFSIS
;
A
#
# COMPACT_ATOMS: atom_id res chain seq x y z
N MET A 1 46.69 -69.50 39.28
CA MET A 1 46.92 -68.18 39.90
C MET A 1 46.30 -67.18 38.92
N LEU A 2 45.11 -66.60 39.15
CA LEU A 2 44.51 -65.96 40.34
C LEU A 2 44.96 -64.50 40.50
N SER A 3 43.99 -63.57 40.33
CA SER A 3 44.03 -62.14 40.69
C SER A 3 45.01 -61.23 39.91
N LEU A 4 44.75 -59.92 39.75
CA LEU A 4 43.59 -59.09 40.13
C LEU A 4 43.27 -58.05 39.04
N ALA A 5 42.13 -57.36 39.16
CA ALA A 5 41.64 -56.37 38.20
C ALA A 5 42.29 -54.98 38.33
N LEU A 6 42.17 -54.18 37.26
CA LEU A 6 41.71 -52.79 37.41
C LEU A 6 40.87 -52.36 36.21
N THR A 7 39.63 -51.93 36.47
CA THR A 7 38.68 -51.41 35.46
C THR A 7 38.77 -49.90 35.35
N THR A 8 38.92 -49.36 34.14
CA THR A 8 38.68 -47.95 33.82
C THR A 8 37.50 -47.82 32.87
N VAL A 9 36.32 -47.52 33.42
CA VAL A 9 35.12 -47.19 32.62
C VAL A 9 35.27 -45.75 32.13
N VAL A 10 35.56 -45.57 30.84
CA VAL A 10 35.42 -44.26 30.20
C VAL A 10 33.93 -44.03 29.96
N ALA A 11 33.28 -43.39 30.93
CA ALA A 11 31.89 -43.00 30.81
C ALA A 11 31.74 -41.89 29.76
N SER A 12 31.41 -42.27 28.53
CA SER A 12 30.88 -41.34 27.54
C SER A 12 29.57 -40.77 28.06
N ALA A 13 29.63 -39.60 28.68
CA ALA A 13 28.44 -38.90 29.12
C ALA A 13 27.59 -38.57 27.89
N LEU A 14 26.47 -39.27 27.74
CA LEU A 14 25.34 -38.71 27.00
C LEU A 14 24.96 -37.43 27.75
N MET A 15 25.38 -36.28 27.22
CA MET A 15 24.64 -35.06 27.45
C MET A 15 23.22 -35.36 26.99
N ALA A 16 22.29 -35.48 27.94
CA ALA A 16 20.89 -35.45 27.58
C ALA A 16 20.67 -34.15 26.81
N ALA A 17 20.12 -34.24 25.61
CA ALA A 17 19.53 -33.06 25.02
C ALA A 17 18.40 -32.65 25.96
N ASP A 18 18.60 -31.53 26.68
CA ASP A 18 17.53 -30.97 27.50
C ASP A 18 16.32 -30.82 26.60
N VAL A 19 15.22 -31.48 26.99
CA VAL A 19 13.95 -31.33 26.29
C VAL A 19 13.45 -29.93 26.62
N VAL A 20 13.92 -28.97 25.82
CA VAL A 20 13.30 -27.66 25.66
C VAL A 20 11.84 -27.96 25.36
N LYS A 21 10.99 -27.76 26.37
CA LYS A 21 9.55 -27.89 26.20
C LYS A 21 9.17 -26.89 25.11
N ASP A 22 8.35 -27.31 24.17
CA ASP A 22 7.69 -26.38 23.25
C ASP A 22 6.84 -25.41 24.07
N GLU A 23 7.42 -24.26 24.44
CA GLU A 23 6.62 -23.08 24.69
C GLU A 23 5.90 -22.79 23.37
N PRO A 24 4.55 -22.74 23.36
CA PRO A 24 3.83 -22.57 22.11
C PRO A 24 4.21 -21.22 21.52
N TYR A 25 4.92 -21.25 20.38
CA TYR A 25 5.18 -20.07 19.56
C TYR A 25 3.90 -19.27 19.48
N LEU A 26 3.93 -18.03 19.97
CA LEU A 26 2.75 -17.18 20.03
C LEU A 26 2.23 -17.05 18.60
N SER A 27 1.13 -17.73 18.29
CA SER A 27 0.54 -17.67 16.96
C SER A 27 0.08 -16.23 16.76
N VAL A 28 0.82 -15.49 15.94
CA VAL A 28 0.44 -14.13 15.57
C VAL A 28 -0.79 -14.26 14.69
N THR A 29 -1.95 -14.29 15.33
CA THR A 29 -3.26 -14.35 14.69
C THR A 29 -3.38 -13.14 13.78
N LEU A 30 -3.10 -13.35 12.50
CA LEU A 30 -3.16 -12.31 11.48
C LEU A 30 -4.55 -11.67 11.55
N PRO A 31 -4.65 -10.34 11.67
CA PRO A 31 -5.93 -9.70 11.87
C PRO A 31 -6.78 -9.91 10.61
N VAL A 32 -7.99 -10.43 10.84
CA VAL A 32 -9.00 -10.69 9.82
C VAL A 32 -9.82 -9.42 9.64
N LEU A 33 -9.96 -8.96 8.39
CA LEU A 33 -10.79 -7.80 8.03
C LEU A 33 -12.18 -8.00 8.64
N ARG A 34 -12.49 -7.20 9.66
CA ARG A 34 -13.61 -7.52 10.58
C ARG A 34 -15.01 -7.35 9.98
N ASP A 35 -15.14 -6.54 8.92
CA ASP A 35 -16.34 -6.53 8.10
C ASP A 35 -15.96 -6.21 6.64
N PRO A 36 -15.74 -7.24 5.80
CA PRO A 36 -15.49 -7.03 4.38
C PRO A 36 -16.81 -6.89 3.62
N LYS A 37 -17.85 -7.66 3.97
CA LYS A 37 -19.12 -7.69 3.25
C LYS A 37 -19.80 -6.31 3.25
N ALA A 38 -19.69 -5.56 4.34
CA ALA A 38 -20.17 -4.19 4.38
C ALA A 38 -19.43 -3.29 3.37
N GLN A 39 -18.10 -3.40 3.27
CA GLN A 39 -17.29 -2.67 2.29
C GLN A 39 -17.72 -3.00 0.85
N GLN A 40 -18.00 -4.28 0.53
CA GLN A 40 -18.52 -4.69 -0.79
C GLN A 40 -19.84 -4.00 -1.15
N LEU A 41 -20.77 -4.00 -0.20
CA LEU A 41 -22.11 -3.48 -0.41
C LEU A 41 -22.12 -1.95 -0.48
N LEU A 42 -21.25 -1.28 0.27
CA LEU A 42 -21.05 0.15 0.18
C LEU A 42 -20.39 0.56 -1.16
N HIS A 43 -19.41 -0.20 -1.67
CA HIS A 43 -18.83 0.04 -3.01
C HIS A 43 -19.90 -0.05 -4.12
N HIS A 44 -20.79 -1.05 -4.06
CA HIS A 44 -21.91 -1.16 -5.00
C HIS A 44 -22.81 0.09 -5.01
N MET A 45 -23.00 0.74 -3.86
CA MET A 45 -23.75 2.00 -3.75
C MET A 45 -22.96 3.22 -4.24
N THR A 46 -21.68 3.33 -3.88
CA THR A 46 -20.88 4.56 -4.09
C THR A 46 -20.20 4.66 -5.45
N ASP A 47 -19.71 3.54 -5.99
CA ASP A 47 -18.83 3.54 -7.17
C ASP A 47 -19.52 4.11 -8.44
N PRO A 48 -20.82 3.92 -8.69
CA PRO A 48 -21.52 4.56 -9.82
C PRO A 48 -21.54 6.10 -9.76
N VAL A 49 -21.48 6.71 -8.57
CA VAL A 49 -21.32 8.17 -8.43
C VAL A 49 -19.92 8.59 -8.86
N GLN A 50 -18.91 7.78 -8.55
CA GLN A 50 -17.52 8.07 -8.92
C GLN A 50 -17.26 7.83 -10.41
N GLU A 51 -17.89 6.83 -11.03
CA GLU A 51 -17.88 6.65 -12.49
C GLU A 51 -18.44 7.88 -13.21
N TRP A 52 -19.51 8.47 -12.67
CA TRP A 52 -20.05 9.72 -13.20
C TRP A 52 -19.09 10.91 -12.99
N VAL A 53 -18.41 11.02 -11.84
CA VAL A 53 -17.34 12.03 -11.63
C VAL A 53 -16.17 11.83 -12.61
N GLU A 54 -15.71 10.60 -12.81
CA GLU A 54 -14.61 10.25 -13.72
C GLU A 54 -14.93 10.53 -15.20
N SER A 55 -16.21 10.49 -15.58
CA SER A 55 -16.67 10.90 -16.92
C SER A 55 -16.37 12.37 -17.26
N ARG A 56 -16.04 13.18 -16.23
CA ARG A 56 -15.79 14.63 -16.30
C ARG A 56 -17.00 15.45 -16.74
N ASP A 57 -18.21 14.98 -16.43
CA ASP A 57 -19.43 15.77 -16.50
C ASP A 57 -19.25 17.07 -15.67
N PRO A 58 -19.41 18.27 -16.25
CA PRO A 58 -19.32 19.52 -15.50
C PRO A 58 -20.29 19.61 -14.31
N ALA A 59 -21.42 18.89 -14.34
CA ALA A 59 -22.35 18.82 -13.21
C ALA A 59 -21.78 18.02 -12.01
N ALA A 60 -20.76 17.18 -12.21
CA ALA A 60 -20.09 16.44 -11.15
C ALA A 60 -18.97 17.24 -10.44
N ALA A 61 -18.68 18.47 -10.88
CA ALA A 61 -17.52 19.27 -10.41
C ALA A 61 -17.56 19.70 -8.93
N GLY A 62 -18.69 19.49 -8.23
CA GLY A 62 -18.83 19.76 -6.80
C GLY A 62 -18.22 18.67 -5.90
N TYR A 63 -17.95 17.47 -6.41
CA TYR A 63 -17.43 16.35 -5.61
C TYR A 63 -16.13 16.70 -4.85
N ALA A 64 -16.06 16.34 -3.57
CA ALA A 64 -14.88 16.48 -2.72
C ALA A 64 -14.20 15.12 -2.46
N GLY A 65 -14.94 14.14 -1.95
CA GLY A 65 -14.45 12.81 -1.61
C GLY A 65 -15.57 11.85 -1.16
N THR A 66 -15.21 10.59 -0.95
CA THR A 66 -16.09 9.53 -0.41
C THR A 66 -15.37 8.82 0.74
N VAL A 67 -16.06 8.56 1.85
CA VAL A 67 -15.54 7.82 3.00
C VAL A 67 -16.47 6.63 3.29
N ILE A 68 -15.88 5.45 3.49
CA ILE A 68 -16.57 4.17 3.72
C ILE A 68 -16.38 3.76 5.18
N ASP A 69 -17.43 3.88 6.00
CA ASP A 69 -17.47 3.27 7.33
C ASP A 69 -18.17 1.91 7.27
N ALA A 70 -17.43 0.93 6.74
CA ALA A 70 -17.86 -0.46 6.71
C ALA A 70 -18.19 -1.03 8.12
N ALA A 71 -17.64 -0.47 9.21
CA ALA A 71 -17.93 -0.96 10.56
C ALA A 71 -19.29 -0.49 11.09
N ASN A 72 -19.82 0.61 10.57
CA ASN A 72 -21.17 1.12 10.86
C ASN A 72 -22.15 0.96 9.67
N GLN A 73 -21.76 0.19 8.64
CA GLN A 73 -22.57 -0.05 7.42
C GLN A 73 -22.95 1.26 6.69
N HIS A 74 -22.08 2.27 6.74
CA HIS A 74 -22.35 3.64 6.31
C HIS A 74 -21.29 4.14 5.32
N ALA A 75 -21.66 5.10 4.47
CA ALA A 75 -20.69 5.90 3.72
C ALA A 75 -21.11 7.37 3.62
N ASP A 76 -20.12 8.24 3.65
CA ASP A 76 -20.25 9.68 3.48
C ASP A 76 -19.78 10.09 2.09
N ILE A 77 -20.59 10.84 1.34
CA ILE A 77 -20.15 11.54 0.12
C ILE A 77 -20.12 13.05 0.39
N TYR A 78 -18.98 13.69 0.16
CA TYR A 78 -18.79 15.11 0.42
C TYR A 78 -18.92 15.92 -0.87
N TRP A 79 -19.77 16.95 -0.86
CA TRP A 79 -20.13 17.71 -2.07
C TRP A 79 -20.19 19.22 -1.83
N LYS A 80 -19.55 20.00 -2.69
CA LYS A 80 -19.58 21.46 -2.67
C LYS A 80 -20.75 22.00 -3.50
N GLY A 81 -21.54 22.88 -2.87
CA GLY A 81 -22.72 23.49 -3.50
C GLY A 81 -23.96 22.59 -3.43
N GLU A 82 -24.91 22.82 -4.32
CA GLU A 82 -26.11 21.98 -4.43
C GLU A 82 -25.74 20.59 -4.98
N THR A 83 -26.22 19.53 -4.31
CA THR A 83 -26.01 18.16 -4.76
C THR A 83 -26.90 17.86 -5.96
N PRO A 84 -26.35 17.49 -7.14
CA PRO A 84 -27.14 17.18 -8.32
C PRO A 84 -28.10 16.00 -8.07
N ALA A 85 -29.32 16.10 -8.59
CA ALA A 85 -30.31 15.01 -8.50
C ALA A 85 -29.78 13.66 -9.02
N GLN A 86 -28.87 13.70 -10.01
CA GLN A 86 -28.16 12.54 -10.56
C GLN A 86 -27.44 11.72 -9.48
N VAL A 87 -26.81 12.37 -8.48
CA VAL A 87 -26.14 11.67 -7.37
C VAL A 87 -27.16 10.83 -6.60
N ARG A 88 -28.32 11.42 -6.27
CA ARG A 88 -29.36 10.70 -5.53
C ARG A 88 -29.98 9.59 -6.36
N SER A 89 -30.23 9.81 -7.66
CA SER A 89 -30.72 8.75 -8.54
C SER A 89 -29.75 7.58 -8.70
N LEU A 90 -28.44 7.81 -8.67
CA LEU A 90 -27.42 6.75 -8.68
C LEU A 90 -27.40 5.98 -7.35
N LEU A 91 -27.47 6.66 -6.21
CA LEU A 91 -27.53 6.02 -4.89
C LEU A 91 -28.82 5.20 -4.72
N ASP A 92 -29.98 5.80 -5.01
CA ASP A 92 -31.30 5.15 -4.87
C ASP A 92 -31.43 3.91 -5.76
N ALA A 93 -30.83 3.92 -6.96
CA ALA A 93 -30.85 2.78 -7.88
C ALA A 93 -30.07 1.57 -7.36
N ASN A 94 -28.90 1.78 -6.74
CA ASN A 94 -28.03 0.70 -6.28
C ASN A 94 -28.32 0.27 -4.82
N ALA A 95 -28.97 1.12 -4.03
CA ALA A 95 -29.47 0.77 -2.70
C ALA A 95 -30.46 -0.40 -2.71
N ALA A 96 -31.20 -0.58 -3.82
CA ALA A 96 -32.17 -1.66 -3.99
C ALA A 96 -31.54 -3.07 -3.96
N ASP A 97 -30.30 -3.22 -4.44
CA ASP A 97 -29.58 -4.51 -4.50
C ASP A 97 -28.96 -4.92 -3.17
N VAL A 98 -28.71 -3.94 -2.29
CA VAL A 98 -27.91 -4.09 -1.07
C VAL A 98 -28.74 -4.51 0.14
N GLY A 99 -30.00 -4.06 0.21
CA GLY A 99 -30.94 -4.39 1.27
C GLY A 99 -30.81 -3.52 2.54
N PRO A 100 -31.68 -3.74 3.53
CA PRO A 100 -31.83 -2.84 4.68
C PRO A 100 -30.64 -2.91 5.64
N GLY A 101 -30.23 -1.74 6.14
CA GLY A 101 -29.14 -1.57 7.12
C GLY A 101 -27.96 -0.77 6.58
N TYR A 102 -27.83 -0.65 5.25
CA TYR A 102 -26.80 0.18 4.62
C TYR A 102 -27.34 1.58 4.31
N THR A 103 -26.48 2.59 4.48
CA THR A 103 -26.84 4.00 4.26
C THR A 103 -25.69 4.75 3.59
N VAL A 104 -26.03 5.70 2.71
CA VAL A 104 -25.08 6.67 2.15
C VAL A 104 -25.68 8.06 2.31
N ASP A 105 -25.01 8.92 3.07
CA ASP A 105 -25.41 10.32 3.24
C ASP A 105 -24.53 11.25 2.40
N VAL A 106 -25.09 12.39 1.98
CA VAL A 106 -24.38 13.39 1.17
C VAL A 106 -24.28 14.70 1.95
N HIS A 107 -23.04 15.10 2.26
CA HIS A 107 -22.74 16.22 3.15
C HIS A 107 -22.23 17.45 2.40
N PRO A 108 -22.59 18.68 2.85
CA PRO A 108 -22.04 19.90 2.29
C PRO A 108 -20.55 20.05 2.64
N SER A 109 -19.73 20.36 1.63
CA SER A 109 -18.28 20.54 1.77
C SER A 109 -17.83 21.94 1.33
N PRO A 110 -16.86 22.59 2.01
CA PRO A 110 -16.42 23.95 1.66
C PRO A 110 -15.50 24.00 0.44
N TYR A 111 -14.76 22.93 0.13
CA TYR A 111 -13.86 22.83 -1.03
C TYR A 111 -14.12 21.55 -1.84
N SER A 112 -14.19 21.67 -3.17
CA SER A 112 -14.23 20.49 -4.03
C SER A 112 -12.83 19.88 -4.22
N ARG A 113 -12.78 18.65 -4.71
CA ARG A 113 -11.54 17.89 -4.97
C ARG A 113 -10.58 18.69 -5.84
N ALA A 114 -11.12 19.39 -6.84
CA ALA A 114 -10.36 20.25 -7.76
C ALA A 114 -9.73 21.47 -7.06
N GLU A 115 -10.42 22.10 -6.12
CA GLU A 115 -9.91 23.27 -5.38
C GLU A 115 -8.79 22.88 -4.41
N MET A 116 -8.92 21.73 -3.73
CA MET A 116 -7.85 21.16 -2.90
C MET A 116 -6.62 20.78 -3.73
N ARG A 117 -6.81 20.17 -4.91
CA ARG A 117 -5.68 19.90 -5.84
C ARG A 117 -4.96 21.19 -6.23
N ALA A 118 -5.69 22.24 -6.60
CA ALA A 118 -5.10 23.53 -6.93
C ALA A 118 -4.33 24.19 -5.76
N ALA A 119 -4.64 23.85 -4.50
CA ALA A 119 -3.88 24.30 -3.33
C ALA A 119 -2.57 23.53 -3.11
N ILE A 120 -2.57 22.22 -3.38
CA ILE A 120 -1.36 21.38 -3.38
C ILE A 120 -0.39 21.85 -4.46
N ASP A 121 -0.91 22.21 -5.64
CA ASP A 121 -0.11 22.80 -6.71
C ASP A 121 0.55 24.13 -6.28
N ARG A 122 -0.21 25.03 -5.62
CA ARG A 122 0.34 26.28 -5.06
C ARG A 122 1.42 26.04 -4.01
N PHE A 123 1.19 25.14 -3.05
CA PHE A 123 2.16 24.84 -2.00
C PHE A 123 3.44 24.21 -2.58
N THR A 124 3.32 23.18 -3.42
CA THR A 124 4.50 22.47 -3.96
C THR A 124 5.27 23.27 -5.03
N ALA A 125 4.69 24.35 -5.57
CA ALA A 125 5.41 25.32 -6.39
C ALA A 125 6.19 26.37 -5.57
N ALA A 126 5.82 26.61 -4.32
CA ALA A 126 6.37 27.67 -3.46
C ALA A 126 7.30 27.17 -2.34
N VAL A 127 7.25 25.88 -1.98
CA VAL A 127 7.99 25.30 -0.84
C VAL A 127 9.00 24.26 -1.29
N ALA A 128 10.24 24.40 -0.81
CA ALA A 128 11.34 23.48 -1.05
C ALA A 128 10.98 22.04 -0.62
N ARG A 129 11.36 21.07 -1.45
CA ARG A 129 10.89 19.68 -1.35
C ARG A 129 11.43 18.92 -0.14
N ASP A 130 12.59 19.28 0.39
CA ASP A 130 13.15 18.72 1.62
C ASP A 130 12.34 19.13 2.86
N ALA A 131 11.66 20.28 2.82
CA ALA A 131 10.82 20.74 3.91
C ALA A 131 9.52 19.93 4.10
N TRP A 132 9.18 18.97 3.24
CA TRP A 132 7.99 18.09 3.39
C TRP A 132 8.21 16.67 2.87
N THR A 133 7.61 15.69 3.56
CA THR A 133 7.64 14.26 3.21
C THR A 133 6.31 13.76 2.64
N SER A 134 5.18 14.40 2.94
CA SER A 134 3.88 14.13 2.27
C SER A 134 3.03 15.39 2.10
N ILE A 135 2.03 15.35 1.21
CA ILE A 135 0.98 16.35 1.05
C ILE A 135 -0.22 15.68 0.35
N GLY A 136 -1.47 16.04 0.65
CA GLY A 136 -2.66 15.48 -0.01
C GLY A 136 -3.98 16.08 0.51
N PRO A 137 -5.12 15.90 -0.19
CA PRO A 137 -6.44 16.38 0.25
C PRO A 137 -6.94 15.66 1.52
N GLN A 138 -7.98 16.21 2.14
CA GLN A 138 -8.85 15.51 3.08
C GLN A 138 -10.20 15.26 2.40
N GLU A 139 -10.77 14.05 2.53
CA GLU A 139 -11.95 13.63 1.75
C GLU A 139 -13.25 14.35 2.18
N ASP A 140 -13.29 14.89 3.40
CA ASP A 140 -14.35 15.79 3.89
C ASP A 140 -14.39 17.14 3.14
N GLY A 141 -13.33 17.44 2.39
CA GLY A 141 -13.10 18.68 1.66
C GLY A 141 -12.88 19.90 2.54
N THR A 142 -12.37 19.74 3.78
CA THR A 142 -12.11 20.86 4.70
C THR A 142 -10.68 21.43 4.62
N ALA A 143 -9.69 20.60 4.31
CA ALA A 143 -8.26 20.96 4.36
C ALA A 143 -7.36 20.09 3.47
N ILE A 144 -6.05 20.36 3.50
CA ILE A 144 -5.00 19.44 3.01
C ILE A 144 -4.09 19.02 4.17
N ALA A 145 -3.38 17.89 4.06
CA ALA A 145 -2.54 17.37 5.15
C ALA A 145 -1.13 16.96 4.69
N ILE A 146 -0.13 17.34 5.46
CA ILE A 146 1.31 17.27 5.17
C ILE A 146 2.04 16.42 6.21
N THR A 147 3.29 16.02 5.94
CA THR A 147 4.30 15.60 6.93
C THR A 147 5.66 16.16 6.54
N TYR A 148 6.66 16.14 7.42
CA TYR A 148 8.00 16.68 7.19
C TYR A 148 9.09 15.93 7.98
N ALA A 149 10.37 16.23 7.73
CA ALA A 149 11.49 15.79 8.58
C ALA A 149 12.00 16.98 9.44
N PRO A 150 12.27 16.84 10.76
CA PRO A 150 12.46 17.99 11.66
C PRO A 150 13.65 18.89 11.34
N ALA A 151 14.73 18.34 10.79
CA ALA A 151 15.94 19.10 10.46
C ALA A 151 15.78 19.95 9.18
N PRO A 152 15.32 19.40 8.03
CA PRO A 152 15.00 20.22 6.85
C PRO A 152 13.91 21.28 7.08
N ALA A 153 12.84 20.93 7.79
CA ALA A 153 11.62 21.74 7.90
C ALA A 153 11.82 23.12 8.55
N LYS A 154 12.91 23.32 9.31
CA LYS A 154 13.24 24.62 9.92
C LYS A 154 13.38 25.76 8.92
N GLN A 155 13.70 25.45 7.66
CA GLN A 155 13.76 26.45 6.58
C GLN A 155 12.40 27.06 6.23
N LEU A 156 11.30 26.29 6.36
CA LEU A 156 9.95 26.80 6.06
C LEU A 156 9.40 27.65 7.20
N THR A 157 9.61 27.23 8.46
CA THR A 157 9.09 27.93 9.65
C THR A 157 9.97 29.09 10.12
N GLY A 158 11.20 29.21 9.60
CA GLY A 158 12.16 30.24 10.02
C GLY A 158 12.72 30.04 11.44
N GLY A 159 12.61 28.82 11.98
CA GLY A 159 12.90 28.50 13.38
C GLY A 159 12.66 27.03 13.68
N ASP A 160 12.25 26.69 14.90
CA ASP A 160 11.93 25.30 15.24
C ASP A 160 10.66 24.81 14.53
N ALA A 161 10.79 23.73 13.77
CA ALA A 161 9.70 23.09 13.04
C ALA A 161 8.79 22.27 13.97
N THR A 162 7.96 22.97 14.75
CA THR A 162 6.82 22.35 15.45
C THR A 162 5.65 22.14 14.49
N VAL A 163 4.81 21.14 14.75
CA VAL A 163 3.63 20.82 13.94
C VAL A 163 2.71 22.03 13.77
N GLN A 164 2.48 22.80 14.85
CA GLN A 164 1.69 24.03 14.83
C GLN A 164 2.27 25.09 13.89
N ALA A 165 3.57 25.41 14.03
CA ALA A 165 4.23 26.43 13.22
C ALA A 165 4.28 26.03 11.74
N TYR A 166 4.48 24.74 11.48
CA TYR A 166 4.43 24.18 10.14
C TYR A 166 3.05 24.34 9.50
N SER A 167 1.99 23.88 10.19
CA SER A 167 0.60 23.98 9.71
C SER A 167 0.21 25.40 9.33
N SER A 168 0.43 26.37 10.22
CA SER A 168 0.06 27.77 9.97
C SER A 168 0.78 28.33 8.73
N ARG A 169 2.10 28.12 8.63
CA ARG A 169 2.87 28.65 7.51
C ARG A 169 2.55 27.95 6.18
N ALA A 170 2.23 26.67 6.22
CA ALA A 170 1.77 25.94 5.04
C ALA A 170 0.39 26.40 4.57
N ALA A 171 -0.53 26.72 5.50
CA ALA A 171 -1.87 27.21 5.17
C ALA A 171 -1.87 28.58 4.48
N GLU A 172 -1.00 29.50 4.92
CA GLU A 172 -0.78 30.80 4.25
C GLU A 172 -0.38 30.63 2.77
N ILE A 173 0.45 29.63 2.46
CA ILE A 173 1.00 29.40 1.12
C ILE A 173 0.01 28.60 0.25
N ALA A 174 -0.68 27.61 0.83
CA ALA A 174 -1.71 26.84 0.14
C ALA A 174 -2.97 27.68 -0.15
N GLY A 175 -3.27 28.67 0.69
CA GLY A 175 -4.51 29.46 0.65
C GLY A 175 -5.73 28.71 1.19
N MET A 176 -5.51 27.68 2.02
CA MET A 176 -6.54 26.88 2.71
C MET A 176 -5.91 26.12 3.90
N PRO A 177 -6.67 25.50 4.83
CA PRO A 177 -6.14 24.91 6.06
C PRO A 177 -5.19 23.70 5.86
N VAL A 178 -4.28 23.46 6.84
CA VAL A 178 -3.21 22.42 6.75
C VAL A 178 -2.92 21.69 8.09
N SER A 179 -2.52 20.40 8.04
CA SER A 179 -2.03 19.53 9.15
C SER A 179 -0.60 18.96 8.90
N ALA A 180 0.20 18.47 9.91
CA ALA A 180 1.65 18.12 9.77
C ALA A 180 2.23 16.95 10.68
N GLY A 181 3.47 16.41 10.46
CA GLY A 181 4.11 15.21 11.13
C GLY A 181 5.63 14.90 10.86
N VAL A 182 6.27 13.79 11.35
CA VAL A 182 7.77 13.53 11.56
C VAL A 182 8.34 12.05 11.30
N GLU A 183 9.69 11.77 11.13
CA GLU A 183 10.34 10.52 10.55
C GLU A 183 11.89 10.18 10.85
N GLU A 184 12.41 8.89 10.94
CA GLU A 184 13.87 8.41 11.17
C GLU A 184 14.29 6.89 10.80
N THR A 185 15.59 6.49 10.55
CA THR A 185 16.13 5.34 9.64
C THR A 185 17.06 4.11 10.08
N PRO A 186 17.29 3.00 9.24
CA PRO A 186 18.03 1.69 9.49
C PRO A 186 18.86 0.96 8.31
N VAL A 187 19.14 -0.40 8.33
CA VAL A 187 20.02 -1.23 7.39
C VAL A 187 19.62 -2.77 7.23
N ALA A 188 20.06 -3.55 6.17
CA ALA A 188 19.75 -4.95 5.62
C ALA A 188 20.28 -6.28 6.34
N LEU A 189 20.14 -7.62 6.01
CA LEU A 189 19.80 -8.65 4.92
C LEU A 189 19.17 -9.99 5.53
N SER A 190 18.76 -11.20 4.97
CA SER A 190 18.17 -11.89 3.74
C SER A 190 17.81 -13.42 4.03
N GLY A 191 17.03 -14.31 3.34
CA GLY A 191 16.09 -14.38 2.16
C GLY A 191 15.37 -15.80 1.90
N ASN A 192 14.34 -15.94 1.00
CA ASN A 192 13.36 -17.05 0.66
C ASN A 192 12.23 -16.78 -0.41
N ARG A 193 11.15 -15.97 -0.19
CA ARG A 193 10.28 -15.41 -1.30
C ARG A 193 11.07 -14.53 -2.29
N HIS A 194 12.32 -14.34 -1.90
CA HIS A 194 13.54 -13.97 -2.58
C HIS A 194 14.06 -14.98 -3.64
N SER A 195 13.37 -16.08 -3.93
CA SER A 195 13.79 -17.08 -4.94
C SER A 195 12.70 -17.49 -5.94
N ASP A 196 11.73 -16.61 -6.23
CA ASP A 196 10.61 -16.91 -7.14
C ASP A 196 11.04 -17.19 -8.60
N SER A 197 10.23 -17.96 -9.33
CA SER A 197 10.49 -18.43 -10.69
C SER A 197 9.19 -18.60 -11.49
N ALA A 198 9.28 -18.58 -12.83
CA ALA A 198 8.10 -18.64 -13.70
C ALA A 198 7.21 -19.88 -13.40
N PRO A 199 5.89 -19.74 -13.17
CA PRO A 199 5.09 -18.51 -13.29
C PRO A 199 5.25 -17.55 -12.11
N TYR A 200 5.77 -16.34 -12.37
CA TYR A 200 6.08 -15.37 -11.31
C TYR A 200 4.82 -14.88 -10.59
N TYR A 201 4.90 -14.75 -9.27
CA TYR A 201 3.78 -14.31 -8.41
C TYR A 201 4.00 -12.91 -7.86
N ALA A 202 2.92 -12.26 -7.41
CA ALA A 202 2.99 -10.95 -6.76
C ALA A 202 3.49 -11.05 -5.30
N GLY A 203 4.34 -10.13 -4.87
CA GLY A 203 5.02 -10.13 -3.57
C GLY A 203 6.32 -10.94 -3.53
N ALA A 204 6.82 -11.38 -4.69
CA ALA A 204 8.13 -12.00 -4.87
C ALA A 204 9.25 -10.95 -4.92
N GLU A 205 10.51 -11.29 -4.63
CA GLU A 205 11.60 -10.33 -4.81
C GLU A 205 11.97 -10.10 -6.29
N VAL A 206 12.18 -8.82 -6.64
CA VAL A 206 12.98 -8.41 -7.79
C VAL A 206 14.20 -7.59 -7.35
N ASN A 207 15.30 -7.73 -8.06
CA ASN A 207 16.43 -6.82 -8.00
C ASN A 207 17.07 -6.62 -9.39
N THR A 208 17.90 -5.59 -9.53
CA THR A 208 18.61 -5.26 -10.79
C THR A 208 20.13 -5.47 -10.71
N GLY A 209 20.60 -6.24 -9.71
CA GLY A 209 22.02 -6.50 -9.48
C GLY A 209 22.88 -5.30 -9.02
N LYS A 210 22.30 -4.10 -8.90
CA LYS A 210 23.01 -2.84 -8.53
C LYS A 210 22.60 -2.25 -7.17
N ALA A 211 21.95 -3.06 -6.32
CA ALA A 211 21.29 -2.68 -5.07
C ALA A 211 19.95 -1.93 -5.24
N SER A 212 18.90 -2.71 -5.51
CA SER A 212 17.51 -2.36 -5.27
C SER A 212 16.78 -3.67 -4.96
N PHE A 213 16.64 -4.00 -3.67
CA PHE A 213 15.77 -5.10 -3.24
C PHE A 213 14.35 -4.58 -3.27
N CYS A 214 13.50 -5.21 -4.07
CA CYS A 214 12.15 -4.77 -4.39
C CYS A 214 11.22 -5.97 -4.52
N SER A 215 9.95 -5.69 -4.82
CA SER A 215 8.88 -6.67 -4.97
C SER A 215 8.24 -6.64 -6.36
N THR A 216 7.67 -7.76 -6.78
CA THR A 216 6.68 -7.85 -7.86
C THR A 216 5.29 -7.45 -7.37
N ALA A 217 4.48 -6.90 -8.26
CA ALA A 217 3.02 -6.85 -8.15
C ALA A 217 2.42 -7.80 -9.21
N PHE A 218 1.31 -7.42 -9.82
CA PHE A 218 0.48 -8.33 -10.61
C PHE A 218 1.13 -8.76 -11.92
N SER A 219 0.97 -10.04 -12.23
CA SER A 219 1.14 -10.56 -13.59
C SER A 219 0.01 -10.09 -14.49
N GLY A 220 0.33 -9.87 -15.76
CA GLY A 220 -0.65 -9.50 -16.78
C GLY A 220 -0.03 -9.43 -18.16
N TRP A 221 -0.67 -8.62 -19.01
CA TRP A 221 -0.32 -8.46 -20.40
C TRP A 221 -0.33 -6.98 -20.79
N LYS A 222 0.48 -6.66 -21.81
CA LYS A 222 0.48 -5.39 -22.52
C LYS A 222 0.71 -5.64 -24.00
N GLY A 223 -0.31 -5.40 -24.82
CA GLY A 223 -0.23 -5.57 -26.27
C GLY A 223 0.19 -6.98 -26.74
N GLY A 224 -0.18 -8.02 -25.98
CA GLY A 224 0.22 -9.42 -26.24
C GLY A 224 1.56 -9.84 -25.61
N THR A 225 2.36 -8.91 -25.07
CA THR A 225 3.55 -9.22 -24.27
C THR A 225 3.14 -9.52 -22.83
N LYS A 226 3.63 -10.63 -22.26
CA LYS A 226 3.46 -10.94 -20.83
C LYS A 226 4.33 -10.03 -19.99
N VAL A 227 3.75 -9.43 -18.96
CA VAL A 227 4.46 -8.53 -18.05
C VAL A 227 4.15 -8.84 -16.59
N VAL A 228 5.09 -8.49 -15.71
CA VAL A 228 4.88 -8.40 -14.26
C VAL A 228 5.12 -6.95 -13.84
N LEU A 229 4.22 -6.42 -13.02
CA LEU A 229 4.33 -5.07 -12.48
C LEU A 229 5.37 -5.00 -11.34
N THR A 230 5.98 -3.84 -11.15
CA THR A 230 6.81 -3.46 -10.00
C THR A 230 6.83 -1.93 -9.90
N ALA A 231 7.58 -1.33 -8.98
CA ALA A 231 7.79 0.13 -8.97
C ALA A 231 8.92 0.48 -9.95
N ALA A 232 8.86 1.62 -10.65
CA ALA A 232 9.88 1.98 -11.63
C ALA A 232 11.22 2.33 -10.94
N HIS A 233 11.18 2.89 -9.73
CA HIS A 233 12.36 3.12 -8.89
C HIS A 233 13.10 1.84 -8.47
N CYS A 234 12.51 0.66 -8.66
CA CYS A 234 13.22 -0.60 -8.47
C CYS A 234 14.32 -0.82 -9.51
N GLY A 235 14.41 0.02 -10.56
CA GLY A 235 15.57 0.16 -11.42
C GLY A 235 15.23 0.10 -12.91
N GLY A 236 16.14 -0.46 -13.72
CA GLY A 236 15.87 -0.64 -15.14
C GLY A 236 16.92 -1.48 -15.87
N GLY A 237 16.56 -1.89 -17.09
CA GLY A 237 17.27 -2.97 -17.78
C GLY A 237 16.79 -4.32 -17.26
N ARG A 238 17.72 -5.16 -16.79
CA ARG A 238 17.45 -6.55 -16.39
C ARG A 238 17.05 -6.69 -14.93
N TYR A 239 16.03 -7.49 -14.69
CA TYR A 239 15.60 -7.92 -13.37
C TYR A 239 15.93 -9.40 -13.12
N TYR A 240 16.22 -9.69 -11.86
CA TYR A 240 16.57 -10.99 -11.31
C TYR A 240 15.81 -11.20 -9.99
N ASN A 241 15.64 -12.44 -9.55
CA ASN A 241 15.22 -12.73 -8.17
C ASN A 241 16.42 -12.60 -7.20
N GLY A 242 16.18 -12.70 -5.89
CA GLY A 242 17.22 -12.66 -4.84
C GLY A 242 18.24 -13.80 -4.87
N THR A 243 18.00 -14.87 -5.64
CA THR A 243 19.00 -15.91 -5.96
C THR A 243 19.80 -15.62 -7.24
N GLY A 244 19.60 -14.47 -7.88
CA GLY A 244 20.25 -14.08 -9.13
C GLY A 244 19.72 -14.78 -10.39
N SER A 245 18.58 -15.47 -10.32
CA SER A 245 17.93 -16.04 -11.51
C SER A 245 17.20 -14.94 -12.28
N TYR A 246 17.40 -14.91 -13.59
CA TYR A 246 16.86 -13.86 -14.47
C TYR A 246 15.33 -13.93 -14.58
N ILE A 247 14.66 -12.78 -14.42
CA ILE A 247 13.20 -12.62 -14.53
C ILE A 247 12.80 -12.06 -15.90
N GLY A 248 13.45 -10.99 -16.35
CA GLY A 248 13.05 -10.26 -17.56
C GLY A 248 13.67 -8.87 -17.70
N ASP A 249 13.29 -8.17 -18.76
CA ASP A 249 13.76 -6.81 -19.09
C ASP A 249 12.64 -5.77 -18.84
N LEU A 250 13.00 -4.55 -18.42
CA LEU A 250 12.05 -3.43 -18.30
C LEU A 250 11.48 -3.04 -19.68
N ALA A 251 10.18 -3.23 -19.88
CA ALA A 251 9.50 -2.98 -21.15
C ALA A 251 8.69 -1.67 -21.18
N ALA A 252 8.24 -1.16 -20.03
CA ALA A 252 7.60 0.15 -19.93
C ALA A 252 7.68 0.74 -18.51
N VAL A 253 7.53 2.06 -18.42
CA VAL A 253 7.34 2.83 -17.18
C VAL A 253 6.10 3.71 -17.33
N GLY A 254 5.32 3.84 -16.26
CA GLY A 254 4.14 4.71 -16.20
C GLY A 254 4.57 6.16 -15.98
N ASN A 255 4.34 7.01 -16.98
CA ASN A 255 4.67 8.43 -16.91
C ASN A 255 3.93 9.11 -15.76
N GLY A 256 4.66 9.58 -14.75
CA GLY A 256 4.09 10.17 -13.53
C GLY A 256 3.45 9.17 -12.56
N LEU A 257 3.62 7.85 -12.75
CA LEU A 257 3.09 6.82 -11.85
C LEU A 257 4.16 6.21 -10.94
N ASP A 258 5.39 6.02 -11.43
CA ASP A 258 6.40 5.14 -10.79
C ASP A 258 5.98 3.65 -10.75
N VAL A 259 5.22 3.21 -11.76
CA VAL A 259 4.98 1.78 -12.02
C VAL A 259 5.84 1.32 -13.19
N GLY A 260 6.59 0.25 -13.00
CA GLY A 260 7.38 -0.44 -14.02
C GLY A 260 6.67 -1.71 -14.52
N MET A 261 6.94 -2.09 -15.77
CA MET A 261 6.50 -3.35 -16.38
C MET A 261 7.72 -4.15 -16.84
N ILE A 262 7.99 -5.28 -16.18
CA ILE A 262 9.02 -6.24 -16.59
C ILE A 262 8.40 -7.18 -17.63
N ALA A 263 8.91 -7.22 -18.86
CA ALA A 263 8.56 -8.27 -19.81
C ALA A 263 9.27 -9.57 -19.39
N VAL A 264 8.49 -10.56 -18.95
CA VAL A 264 9.03 -11.74 -18.27
C VAL A 264 9.47 -12.84 -19.22
N ASN A 265 10.62 -13.43 -18.92
CA ASN A 265 11.18 -14.59 -19.62
C ASN A 265 10.49 -15.89 -19.16
N GLY A 266 9.23 -16.07 -19.52
CA GLY A 266 8.45 -17.28 -19.22
C GLY A 266 6.94 -17.03 -19.13
N ASN A 267 6.41 -17.06 -17.90
CA ASN A 267 5.01 -16.79 -17.63
C ASN A 267 4.87 -15.95 -16.36
N GLY A 268 3.79 -15.16 -16.27
CA GLY A 268 3.31 -14.62 -15.00
C GLY A 268 2.11 -15.43 -14.50
N GLY A 269 1.97 -15.59 -13.19
CA GLY A 269 0.80 -16.18 -12.56
C GLY A 269 -0.17 -15.12 -12.02
N GLY A 270 -1.47 -15.31 -12.22
CA GLY A 270 -2.54 -14.55 -11.55
C GLY A 270 -2.66 -14.94 -10.07
N ARG A 271 -1.56 -14.83 -9.32
CA ARG A 271 -1.42 -15.24 -7.91
C ARG A 271 -0.49 -14.29 -7.15
N PHE A 272 -0.67 -14.25 -5.83
CA PHE A 272 0.14 -13.48 -4.89
C PHE A 272 0.55 -14.33 -3.70
N TYR A 273 1.72 -14.06 -3.10
CA TYR A 273 2.15 -14.70 -1.85
C TYR A 273 1.39 -14.13 -0.64
N ASP A 274 0.83 -15.01 0.19
CA ASP A 274 0.03 -14.66 1.36
C ASP A 274 0.57 -15.23 2.70
N GLY A 275 1.71 -15.91 2.66
CA GLY A 275 2.49 -16.25 3.85
C GLY A 275 3.26 -15.04 4.43
N SER A 276 4.01 -15.27 5.51
CA SER A 276 5.00 -14.29 5.98
C SER A 276 6.08 -14.02 4.92
N TRP A 277 7.02 -13.11 5.18
CA TRP A 277 8.26 -13.10 4.39
C TRP A 277 8.98 -14.45 4.58
N SER A 278 9.03 -14.94 5.84
CA SER A 278 9.74 -16.13 6.27
C SER A 278 9.14 -17.46 5.80
N ASP A 279 8.06 -17.43 5.02
CA ASP A 279 7.37 -18.62 4.56
C ASP A 279 8.12 -19.29 3.40
N ASN A 280 9.05 -20.16 3.78
CA ASN A 280 9.78 -21.05 2.87
C ASN A 280 8.87 -22.07 2.14
N GLY A 281 7.59 -22.19 2.54
CA GLY A 281 6.58 -23.01 1.85
C GLY A 281 5.88 -22.30 0.69
N GLY A 282 5.97 -20.96 0.60
CA GLY A 282 5.44 -20.19 -0.53
C GLY A 282 3.91 -20.13 -0.64
N SER A 283 3.21 -20.02 0.49
CA SER A 283 1.74 -19.88 0.54
C SER A 283 1.27 -18.75 -0.36
N SER A 284 0.22 -19.01 -1.16
CA SER A 284 -0.28 -18.09 -2.17
C SER A 284 -1.77 -18.32 -2.50
N ARG A 285 -2.43 -17.28 -3.01
CA ARG A 285 -3.84 -17.28 -3.51
C ARG A 285 -3.94 -16.57 -4.86
N HIS A 286 -5.10 -16.66 -5.54
CA HIS A 286 -5.27 -16.05 -6.86
C HIS A 286 -5.65 -14.57 -6.79
N THR A 287 -5.29 -13.85 -7.84
CA THR A 287 -5.84 -12.52 -8.13
C THR A 287 -6.89 -12.67 -9.23
N TYR A 288 -8.11 -12.15 -9.05
CA TYR A 288 -9.23 -12.39 -10.00
C TYR A 288 -9.66 -11.18 -10.83
N GLY A 289 -9.09 -10.00 -10.58
CA GLY A 289 -9.48 -8.75 -11.24
C GLY A 289 -8.71 -7.56 -10.70
N ALA A 290 -9.15 -6.35 -11.06
CA ALA A 290 -8.64 -5.10 -10.51
C ALA A 290 -9.79 -4.19 -10.06
N GLY A 291 -9.61 -3.46 -8.96
CA GLY A 291 -10.65 -2.65 -8.32
C GLY A 291 -10.21 -1.22 -7.98
N ARG A 292 -11.21 -0.39 -7.65
CA ARG A 292 -11.07 1.01 -7.16
C ARG A 292 -10.51 1.05 -5.74
N ASN A 293 -10.24 2.24 -5.19
CA ASN A 293 -9.99 2.42 -3.76
C ASN A 293 -10.84 3.57 -3.23
N ASN A 294 -11.46 3.35 -2.09
CA ASN A 294 -12.22 4.36 -1.35
C ASN A 294 -11.56 4.59 0.02
N VAL A 295 -11.62 5.81 0.55
CA VAL A 295 -11.12 6.04 1.93
C VAL A 295 -12.02 5.31 2.91
N GLY A 296 -11.42 4.67 3.91
CA GLY A 296 -12.11 3.76 4.81
C GLY A 296 -11.95 2.28 4.43
N ASP A 297 -11.61 1.98 3.17
CA ASP A 297 -11.39 0.62 2.67
C ASP A 297 -10.34 -0.15 3.46
N LEU A 298 -10.58 -1.44 3.64
CA LEU A 298 -9.59 -2.36 4.17
C LEU A 298 -8.92 -3.12 3.02
N ILE A 299 -7.59 -3.07 3.01
CA ILE A 299 -6.72 -3.76 2.09
C ILE A 299 -5.76 -4.69 2.86
N CYS A 300 -5.14 -5.58 2.11
CA CYS A 300 -3.97 -6.33 2.51
C CYS A 300 -2.81 -6.03 1.56
N LEU A 301 -1.60 -6.08 2.10
CA LEU A 301 -0.35 -5.85 1.37
C LEU A 301 0.45 -7.14 1.34
N SER A 302 1.20 -7.35 0.26
CA SER A 302 2.27 -8.33 0.21
C SER A 302 3.54 -7.67 -0.32
N GLY A 303 4.69 -8.16 0.12
CA GLY A 303 5.97 -7.78 -0.43
C GLY A 303 7.06 -8.72 0.03
N ALA A 304 8.17 -8.67 -0.70
CA ALA A 304 9.37 -9.44 -0.45
C ALA A 304 9.85 -9.21 1.00
N GLN A 305 9.81 -7.97 1.49
CA GLN A 305 10.41 -7.60 2.76
C GLN A 305 9.57 -7.97 3.97
N SER A 306 8.29 -7.56 4.04
CA SER A 306 7.46 -7.78 5.24
C SER A 306 6.49 -8.97 5.14
N GLY A 307 6.25 -9.48 3.93
CA GLY A 307 5.28 -10.55 3.69
C GLY A 307 3.82 -10.07 3.75
N TRP A 308 2.91 -10.96 4.15
CA TRP A 308 1.48 -10.68 4.18
C TRP A 308 1.03 -9.81 5.37
N ARG A 309 0.27 -8.74 5.08
CA ARG A 309 -0.15 -7.72 6.06
C ARG A 309 -1.58 -7.23 5.76
N CYS A 310 -2.59 -7.74 6.47
CA CYS A 310 -3.99 -7.32 6.39
C CYS A 310 -4.37 -6.24 7.43
N ASP A 311 -5.66 -5.81 7.42
CA ASP A 311 -6.25 -4.72 8.21
C ASP A 311 -5.47 -3.40 8.07
N VAL A 312 -5.06 -3.09 6.85
CA VAL A 312 -4.55 -1.77 6.47
C VAL A 312 -5.73 -0.99 5.92
N GLN A 313 -6.02 0.18 6.47
CA GLN A 313 -7.12 1.03 6.07
C GLN A 313 -6.65 2.18 5.17
N VAL A 314 -7.28 2.35 4.01
CA VAL A 314 -7.08 3.49 3.11
C VAL A 314 -7.54 4.78 3.80
N LYS A 315 -6.71 5.82 3.77
CA LYS A 315 -6.92 7.10 4.46
C LYS A 315 -7.04 8.31 3.54
N ARG A 316 -6.46 8.24 2.34
CA ARG A 316 -6.54 9.26 1.29
C ARG A 316 -6.46 8.57 -0.06
N VAL A 317 -7.25 9.00 -1.03
CA VAL A 317 -7.13 8.56 -2.43
C VAL A 317 -6.91 9.77 -3.35
N ASP A 318 -6.37 9.54 -4.55
CA ASP A 318 -5.86 10.61 -5.43
C ASP A 318 -4.94 11.62 -4.72
N VAL A 319 -3.81 11.16 -4.19
CA VAL A 319 -2.75 12.06 -3.73
C VAL A 319 -1.83 12.45 -4.91
N GLU A 320 -1.20 13.63 -4.89
CA GLU A 320 0.06 13.86 -5.60
C GLU A 320 1.15 13.90 -4.55
N THR A 321 2.14 13.05 -4.73
CA THR A 321 3.26 12.97 -3.82
C THR A 321 4.50 12.61 -4.61
N THR A 322 5.48 12.02 -3.94
CA THR A 322 6.80 11.73 -4.47
C THR A 322 7.23 10.36 -3.97
N ASN A 323 7.86 9.56 -4.83
CA ASN A 323 8.39 8.25 -4.44
C ASN A 323 9.62 8.39 -3.54
N ASP A 324 10.20 7.26 -3.14
CA ASP A 324 11.37 7.21 -2.24
C ASP A 324 12.66 7.77 -2.88
N GLU A 325 12.73 7.85 -4.22
CA GLU A 325 13.78 8.59 -4.97
C GLU A 325 13.47 10.10 -5.11
N GLY A 326 12.27 10.52 -4.76
CA GLY A 326 11.79 11.90 -4.83
C GLY A 326 11.14 12.33 -6.16
N THR A 327 10.96 11.42 -7.12
CA THR A 327 10.20 11.65 -8.37
C THR A 327 8.73 11.94 -8.07
N LYS A 328 8.16 13.00 -8.68
CA LYS A 328 6.72 13.34 -8.53
C LYS A 328 5.81 12.27 -9.17
N ILE A 329 4.80 11.84 -8.42
CA ILE A 329 3.87 10.76 -8.78
C ILE A 329 2.41 11.08 -8.44
N LYS A 330 1.48 10.72 -9.34
CA LYS A 330 0.01 10.82 -9.16
C LYS A 330 -0.77 9.98 -10.18
N PRO A 331 -1.97 9.46 -9.83
CA PRO A 331 -2.53 9.42 -8.48
C PRO A 331 -1.81 8.37 -7.62
N VAL A 332 -1.87 8.56 -6.30
CA VAL A 332 -1.32 7.65 -5.30
C VAL A 332 -2.31 7.58 -4.15
N ASP A 333 -2.64 6.38 -3.70
CA ASP A 333 -3.50 6.14 -2.55
C ASP A 333 -2.63 5.85 -1.32
N ILE A 334 -3.09 6.29 -0.16
CA ILE A 334 -2.36 6.20 1.11
C ILE A 334 -3.17 5.37 2.08
N ALA A 335 -2.57 4.33 2.64
CA ALA A 335 -3.22 3.45 3.61
C ALA A 335 -2.30 3.17 4.81
N GLU A 336 -2.87 2.99 6.00
CA GLU A 336 -2.13 2.75 7.25
C GLU A 336 -2.87 1.75 8.14
N SER A 337 -2.28 1.30 9.24
CA SER A 337 -2.92 0.33 10.15
C SER A 337 -4.34 0.74 10.59
N LYS A 338 -5.34 -0.15 10.40
CA LYS A 338 -6.73 0.05 10.87
C LYS A 338 -6.75 0.37 12.37
N GLY A 339 -7.52 1.40 12.74
CA GLY A 339 -7.57 1.90 14.12
C GLY A 339 -6.42 2.83 14.52
N GLY A 340 -5.44 3.08 13.65
CA GLY A 340 -4.36 4.05 13.90
C GLY A 340 -3.31 3.60 14.92
N ASP A 341 -3.19 2.30 15.19
CA ASP A 341 -2.25 1.74 16.18
C ASP A 341 -0.76 1.91 15.83
N ARG A 342 -0.45 2.38 14.62
CA ARG A 342 0.89 2.58 14.05
C ARG A 342 1.75 1.31 14.01
N ARG A 343 1.15 0.12 13.97
CA ARG A 343 1.91 -1.12 13.70
C ARG A 343 2.48 -1.11 12.29
N ALA A 344 3.54 -1.88 12.06
CA ALA A 344 4.07 -2.13 10.72
C ALA A 344 3.01 -2.73 9.78
N VAL A 345 2.86 -2.12 8.60
CA VAL A 345 2.03 -2.61 7.49
C VAL A 345 2.85 -2.90 6.22
N ALA A 346 3.99 -2.24 6.04
CA ALA A 346 4.96 -2.49 4.96
C ALA A 346 6.39 -2.33 5.50
N ALA A 347 7.40 -2.62 4.68
CA ALA A 347 8.80 -2.42 4.99
C ALA A 347 9.62 -2.03 3.76
N LYS A 348 10.80 -1.43 3.94
CA LYS A 348 11.66 -0.98 2.83
C LYS A 348 12.17 -2.20 2.06
N GLY A 349 11.67 -2.34 0.82
CA GLY A 349 11.82 -3.55 -0.02
C GLY A 349 10.48 -4.16 -0.48
N ASP A 350 9.36 -3.78 0.15
CA ASP A 350 8.02 -4.06 -0.36
C ASP A 350 7.63 -3.16 -1.55
N SER A 351 8.50 -2.21 -1.93
CA SER A 351 8.36 -1.39 -3.14
C SER A 351 8.15 -2.23 -4.38
N GLY A 352 7.12 -1.90 -5.16
CA GLY A 352 6.65 -2.70 -6.29
C GLY A 352 5.73 -3.85 -5.91
N GLY A 353 5.46 -4.09 -4.62
CA GLY A 353 4.58 -5.13 -4.11
C GLY A 353 3.09 -4.85 -4.35
N PRO A 354 2.20 -5.85 -4.28
CA PRO A 354 0.78 -5.64 -4.46
C PRO A 354 0.08 -5.09 -3.21
N ALA A 355 -0.80 -4.12 -3.43
CA ALA A 355 -1.95 -3.85 -2.57
C ALA A 355 -3.18 -4.57 -3.13
N LEU A 356 -3.88 -5.36 -2.30
CA LEU A 356 -5.06 -6.14 -2.70
C LEU A 356 -6.22 -5.94 -1.72
N ALA A 357 -7.44 -6.12 -2.20
CA ALA A 357 -8.62 -6.32 -1.34
C ALA A 357 -9.46 -7.47 -1.88
N ASN A 358 -10.20 -8.12 -1.00
CA ASN A 358 -11.35 -8.94 -1.39
C ASN A 358 -12.54 -8.40 -0.60
N PRO A 359 -13.54 -7.80 -1.26
CA PRO A 359 -14.74 -7.29 -0.60
C PRO A 359 -15.57 -8.36 0.14
N SER A 360 -15.32 -9.65 -0.07
CA SER A 360 -15.86 -10.76 0.73
C SER A 360 -14.92 -11.30 1.84
N GLY A 361 -13.67 -10.84 1.92
CA GLY A 361 -12.76 -11.09 3.06
C GLY A 361 -11.36 -11.62 2.72
N PRO A 362 -10.38 -11.51 3.66
CA PRO A 362 -8.94 -11.64 3.39
C PRO A 362 -8.46 -13.08 3.13
N ASN A 363 -9.36 -14.05 3.08
CA ASN A 363 -9.08 -15.48 3.00
C ASN A 363 -9.42 -16.08 1.62
N GLY A 364 -10.18 -15.38 0.78
CA GLY A 364 -10.47 -15.80 -0.60
C GLY A 364 -9.42 -15.31 -1.60
N ASP A 365 -9.63 -15.58 -2.88
CA ASP A 365 -8.90 -14.91 -3.97
C ASP A 365 -9.17 -13.39 -3.92
N MET A 366 -8.32 -12.53 -4.49
CA MET A 366 -8.37 -11.08 -4.25
C MET A 366 -8.29 -10.23 -5.53
N GLU A 367 -8.64 -8.95 -5.44
CA GLU A 367 -8.47 -7.97 -6.52
C GLU A 367 -7.15 -7.24 -6.39
N ALA A 368 -6.55 -6.91 -7.52
CA ALA A 368 -5.49 -5.92 -7.61
C ALA A 368 -6.06 -4.54 -7.29
N ARG A 369 -5.62 -3.93 -6.19
CA ARG A 369 -6.04 -2.59 -5.75
C ARG A 369 -4.93 -1.54 -5.97
N GLY A 370 -3.67 -1.95 -6.02
CA GLY A 370 -2.57 -1.12 -6.55
C GLY A 370 -1.17 -1.69 -6.41
N VAL A 371 -0.17 -0.90 -6.83
CA VAL A 371 1.27 -1.23 -6.78
C VAL A 371 1.96 -0.30 -5.77
N ILE A 372 2.62 -0.85 -4.76
CA ILE A 372 3.36 -0.08 -3.74
C ILE A 372 4.49 0.71 -4.41
N VAL A 373 4.60 2.02 -4.14
CA VAL A 373 5.64 2.90 -4.73
C VAL A 373 6.37 3.78 -3.71
N ALA A 374 5.88 3.82 -2.46
CA ALA A 374 6.57 4.41 -1.32
C ALA A 374 5.98 3.86 -0.02
N ALA A 375 6.67 4.07 1.10
CA ALA A 375 6.13 3.79 2.43
C ALA A 375 6.67 4.81 3.46
N ARG A 376 5.88 5.13 4.48
CA ARG A 376 6.10 6.28 5.38
C ARG A 376 5.63 6.02 6.81
N SER A 377 5.92 6.97 7.71
CA SER A 377 5.86 6.75 9.15
C SER A 377 6.73 5.55 9.54
N GLU A 378 8.06 5.74 9.47
CA GLU A 378 9.04 4.75 9.94
C GLU A 378 8.66 4.33 11.39
N VAL A 379 8.66 3.02 11.65
CA VAL A 379 8.37 2.37 12.93
C VAL A 379 9.26 1.15 13.13
N ALA A 380 9.49 0.76 14.38
CA ALA A 380 10.25 -0.44 14.69
C ALA A 380 9.59 -1.67 14.04
N CYS A 381 10.36 -2.40 13.22
CA CYS A 381 9.95 -3.72 12.76
C CYS A 381 9.77 -4.65 13.98
N PRO A 382 8.61 -5.30 14.15
CA PRO A 382 8.47 -6.35 15.15
C PRO A 382 9.55 -7.45 14.94
N PRO A 383 10.09 -8.07 16.00
CA PRO A 383 11.14 -9.08 15.86
C PRO A 383 10.76 -10.20 14.89
N GLY A 384 11.63 -10.46 13.91
CA GLY A 384 11.39 -11.47 12.87
C GLY A 384 10.30 -11.12 11.84
N SER A 385 9.77 -9.89 11.82
CA SER A 385 8.70 -9.49 10.89
C SER A 385 9.15 -9.14 9.46
N THR A 386 10.45 -9.08 9.21
CA THR A 386 11.02 -8.71 7.91
C THR A 386 12.21 -9.58 7.49
N ALA A 387 12.35 -9.78 6.17
CA ALA A 387 13.37 -10.64 5.56
C ALA A 387 14.81 -10.16 5.71
N HIS A 388 14.96 -8.89 6.03
CA HIS A 388 16.20 -8.23 6.39
C HIS A 388 15.95 -7.44 7.67
N GLN A 389 17.00 -7.05 8.39
CA GLN A 389 16.92 -5.79 9.13
C GLN A 389 16.56 -4.68 8.12
N THR A 390 15.70 -3.72 8.47
CA THR A 390 15.17 -2.72 7.51
C THR A 390 14.35 -1.67 8.24
N THR A 391 13.74 -0.73 7.51
CA THR A 391 12.63 0.07 8.05
C THR A 391 11.32 -0.69 7.89
N CYS A 392 10.48 -0.68 8.92
CA CYS A 392 9.06 -0.94 8.78
C CYS A 392 8.26 0.36 8.81
N TYR A 393 7.12 0.37 8.13
CA TYR A 393 6.31 1.55 7.91
C TYR A 393 4.90 1.31 8.40
N ALA A 394 4.36 2.26 9.15
CA ALA A 394 2.96 2.24 9.58
C ALA A 394 1.98 2.65 8.46
N GLN A 395 2.50 3.32 7.41
CA GLN A 395 1.74 3.82 6.28
C GLN A 395 2.40 3.38 4.96
N VAL A 396 1.60 2.92 4.00
CA VAL A 396 2.00 2.57 2.64
C VAL A 396 1.44 3.59 1.65
N LEU A 397 2.13 3.75 0.52
CA LEU A 397 1.68 4.54 -0.61
C LEU A 397 1.75 3.69 -1.87
N TYR A 398 0.64 3.59 -2.60
CA TYR A 398 0.54 2.75 -3.78
C TYR A 398 -0.22 3.44 -4.91
N VAL A 399 0.11 3.10 -6.16
CA VAL A 399 -0.61 3.59 -7.34
C VAL A 399 -1.86 2.72 -7.52
N PRO A 400 -3.08 3.29 -7.58
CA PRO A 400 -4.28 2.52 -7.88
C PRO A 400 -4.19 1.80 -9.23
N MET A 401 -4.92 0.70 -9.41
CA MET A 401 -4.89 -0.02 -10.69
C MET A 401 -5.53 0.75 -11.86
N THR A 402 -6.45 1.68 -11.61
CA THR A 402 -7.14 2.47 -12.64
C THR A 402 -6.18 3.15 -13.65
N PRO A 403 -5.18 3.97 -13.24
CA PRO A 403 -4.17 4.50 -14.17
C PRO A 403 -3.27 3.41 -14.77
N VAL A 404 -2.94 2.33 -14.06
CA VAL A 404 -2.08 1.25 -14.60
C VAL A 404 -2.78 0.54 -15.77
N VAL A 405 -4.07 0.26 -15.64
CA VAL A 405 -4.91 -0.28 -16.73
C VAL A 405 -5.02 0.77 -17.86
N ASN A 406 -5.57 1.95 -17.56
CA ASN A 406 -6.01 2.91 -18.58
C ASN A 406 -4.87 3.67 -19.26
N GLN A 407 -3.82 4.07 -18.53
CA GLN A 407 -2.69 4.84 -19.06
C GLN A 407 -1.58 3.94 -19.60
N MET A 408 -1.28 2.80 -18.95
CA MET A 408 -0.18 1.94 -19.36
C MET A 408 -0.61 0.81 -20.30
N GLY A 409 -1.92 0.56 -20.47
CA GLY A 409 -2.44 -0.52 -21.32
C GLY A 409 -2.22 -1.90 -20.71
N PHE A 410 -2.39 -2.02 -19.40
CA PHE A 410 -2.28 -3.28 -18.66
C PHE A 410 -3.64 -4.01 -18.63
N SER A 411 -3.62 -5.32 -18.90
CA SER A 411 -4.72 -6.23 -18.53
C SER A 411 -4.17 -7.32 -17.61
N ILE A 412 -4.82 -7.57 -16.49
CA ILE A 412 -4.41 -8.62 -15.53
C ILE A 412 -4.52 -10.03 -16.14
N SER A 413 -3.71 -10.97 -15.66
CA SER A 413 -3.69 -12.39 -16.07
C SER A 413 -4.67 -13.25 -15.27
#